data_AF-A0A7J7HT10-F1
#
_entry.id   AF-A0A7J7HT10-F1
#
_cell.length_a   1.000
_cell.length_b   1.000
_cell.length_c   1.000
_cell.angle_alpha   90.00
_cell.angle_beta   90.00
_cell.angle_gamma   90.00
#
_symmetry.space_group_name_H-M   'P 1'
#
loop_
_entity.id
_entity.type
_entity.pdbx_description
1 polymer ?
#
loop_
_entity_poly.entity_id
_entity_poly.type
_entity_poly.pdbx_seq_one_letter_code
_entity_poly.pdbx_strand_id
1 'polypeptide(L)'
;MGWLNKIFKGSSHKVSEGQYDSDGRFGEDTIGNGPSSSGIPTNAAGLIEYRAHPFWVQKYCPVHENDGTPRCCSCERMEPRETRYVALDDGRKLCLECLDSAIMDTNECQPLNIDIREFYEGLNMKVEQQVPLLLVERQALNEAMDGERSVRQIIIV
;
A
#
# COMPACT_ATOMS: atom_id res chain seq x y z
N MET A 1 11.56 19.92 -3.55
CA MET A 1 11.48 18.94 -2.43
C MET A 1 11.12 17.57 -3.01
N GLY A 2 12.12 16.73 -3.31
CA GLY A 2 11.94 15.48 -4.07
C GLY A 2 11.33 14.30 -3.30
N TRP A 3 10.92 14.49 -2.04
CA TRP A 3 10.40 13.44 -1.16
C TRP A 3 8.95 13.03 -1.47
N LEU A 4 8.09 13.95 -1.91
CA LEU A 4 6.68 13.65 -2.23
C LEU A 4 6.54 12.72 -3.45
N ASN A 5 7.45 12.82 -4.43
CA ASN A 5 7.48 11.93 -5.60
C ASN A 5 7.69 10.44 -5.23
N LYS A 6 8.20 10.12 -4.04
CA LYS A 6 8.36 8.74 -3.56
C LYS A 6 7.06 8.12 -3.02
N ILE A 7 6.07 8.95 -2.67
CA ILE A 7 4.77 8.49 -2.19
C ILE A 7 3.84 8.23 -3.40
N PHE A 8 3.95 9.03 -4.46
CA PHE A 8 3.07 8.96 -5.64
C PHE A 8 3.57 8.11 -6.81
N LYS A 9 4.88 7.84 -6.88
CA LYS A 9 5.44 6.81 -7.77
C LYS A 9 5.50 5.52 -6.97
N GLY A 10 4.60 4.58 -7.29
CA GLY A 10 4.58 3.24 -6.73
C GLY A 10 5.99 2.69 -6.57
N SER A 11 6.23 2.03 -5.44
CA SER A 11 7.57 1.91 -4.91
C SER A 11 8.48 1.13 -5.87
N SER A 12 9.67 1.67 -6.13
CA SER A 12 10.73 0.96 -6.84
C SER A 12 11.43 -0.02 -5.88
N HIS A 13 10.64 -0.79 -5.14
CA HIS A 13 11.14 -1.72 -4.15
C HIS A 13 11.76 -2.92 -4.86
N LYS A 14 13.03 -3.16 -4.54
CA LYS A 14 13.78 -4.32 -5.04
C LYS A 14 13.17 -5.57 -4.43
N VAL A 15 12.36 -6.26 -5.22
CA VAL A 15 11.79 -7.57 -4.89
C VAL A 15 12.95 -8.55 -4.63
N SER A 16 12.87 -9.30 -3.53
CA SER A 16 13.88 -10.33 -3.25
C SER A 16 13.55 -11.60 -4.02
N GLU A 17 14.56 -12.18 -4.67
CA GLU A 17 14.45 -13.40 -5.45
C GLU A 17 15.02 -14.58 -4.66
N GLY A 18 14.41 -15.75 -4.80
CA GLY A 18 14.86 -16.96 -4.12
C GLY A 18 14.42 -18.21 -4.86
N GLN A 19 15.16 -19.29 -4.62
CA GLN A 19 14.91 -20.60 -5.23
C GLN A 19 15.11 -21.70 -4.20
N TYR A 20 14.28 -22.75 -4.23
CA TYR A 20 14.45 -23.93 -3.41
C TYR A 20 13.94 -25.20 -4.12
N ASP A 21 14.42 -26.37 -3.71
CA ASP A 21 14.02 -27.67 -4.27
C ASP A 21 12.58 -28.02 -3.88
N SER A 22 11.81 -28.58 -4.82
CA SER A 22 10.43 -29.04 -4.55
C SER A 22 10.36 -30.22 -3.57
N ASP A 23 11.45 -30.94 -3.38
CA ASP A 23 11.53 -32.20 -2.60
C ASP A 23 11.83 -31.99 -1.10
N GLY A 24 11.69 -30.75 -0.59
CA GLY A 24 11.96 -30.42 0.80
C GLY A 24 11.14 -31.28 1.77
N ARG A 25 11.78 -32.29 2.36
CA ARG A 25 11.27 -33.00 3.54
C ARG A 25 10.96 -31.96 4.61
N PHE A 26 9.68 -31.77 4.91
CA PHE A 26 9.24 -30.90 5.99
C PHE A 26 9.81 -31.43 7.32
N GLY A 27 10.80 -30.72 7.86
CA GLY A 27 11.09 -30.76 9.29
C GLY A 27 9.95 -30.02 9.98
N GLU A 28 9.13 -30.75 10.71
CA GLU A 28 7.93 -30.29 11.37
C GLU A 28 8.26 -29.53 12.66
N ASP A 29 8.87 -28.34 12.54
CA ASP A 29 9.17 -27.51 13.70
C ASP A 29 8.60 -26.08 13.54
N THR A 30 7.66 -25.74 14.42
CA THR A 30 7.29 -24.40 14.91
C THR A 30 6.17 -23.61 14.21
N ILE A 31 5.01 -23.61 14.88
CA ILE A 31 4.01 -22.54 15.09
C ILE A 31 4.12 -21.28 14.17
N GLY A 32 3.10 -21.09 13.32
CA GLY A 32 2.51 -19.78 13.00
C GLY A 32 2.95 -19.07 11.71
N ASN A 33 2.10 -19.14 10.68
CA ASN A 33 1.93 -18.15 9.61
C ASN A 33 3.16 -17.79 8.72
N GLY A 34 3.82 -18.78 8.12
CA GLY A 34 4.65 -18.55 6.93
C GLY A 34 3.76 -18.54 5.66
N PRO A 35 3.98 -17.66 4.66
CA PRO A 35 3.21 -17.71 3.42
C PRO A 35 3.54 -19.03 2.72
N SER A 36 2.56 -19.94 2.73
CA SER A 36 2.71 -21.27 2.17
C SER A 36 3.02 -21.14 0.68
N SER A 37 4.25 -21.44 0.30
CA SER A 37 4.69 -21.47 -1.10
C SER A 37 4.17 -22.70 -1.85
N SER A 38 3.23 -23.44 -1.26
CA SER A 38 2.54 -24.61 -1.78
C SER A 38 1.75 -24.37 -3.07
N GLY A 39 1.60 -23.11 -3.51
CA GLY A 39 0.93 -22.73 -4.74
C GLY A 39 1.83 -22.20 -5.88
N ILE A 40 3.16 -22.15 -5.70
CA ILE A 40 4.08 -21.66 -6.75
C ILE A 40 4.57 -22.85 -7.58
N PRO A 41 4.35 -22.85 -8.91
CA PRO A 41 4.79 -23.96 -9.75
C PRO A 41 6.30 -24.00 -9.88
N THR A 42 6.80 -25.21 -10.08
CA THR A 42 8.20 -25.50 -10.36
C THR A 42 8.58 -25.06 -11.78
N ASN A 43 9.80 -24.55 -11.97
CA ASN A 43 10.33 -24.23 -13.28
C ASN A 43 10.77 -25.50 -14.04
N ALA A 44 11.22 -25.34 -15.30
CA ALA A 44 11.66 -26.46 -16.14
C ALA A 44 12.84 -27.27 -15.57
N ALA A 45 13.57 -26.73 -14.59
CA ALA A 45 14.69 -27.39 -13.92
C ALA A 45 14.30 -28.12 -12.63
N GLY A 46 13.01 -28.19 -12.28
CA GLY A 46 12.58 -28.86 -11.04
C GLY A 46 12.69 -27.98 -9.79
N LEU A 47 12.90 -26.67 -9.94
CA LEU A 47 13.12 -25.73 -8.84
C LEU A 47 11.95 -24.76 -8.67
N ILE A 48 11.58 -24.42 -7.43
CA ILE A 48 10.56 -23.40 -7.16
C ILE A 48 11.24 -22.04 -7.10
N GLU A 49 10.99 -21.22 -8.12
CA GLU A 49 11.44 -19.84 -8.19
C GLU A 49 10.35 -18.90 -7.66
N TYR A 50 10.70 -18.05 -6.71
CA TYR A 50 9.76 -17.10 -6.13
C TYR A 50 10.35 -15.71 -5.99
N ARG A 51 9.44 -14.75 -5.95
CA ARG A 51 9.67 -13.36 -5.61
C ARG A 51 8.99 -13.03 -4.30
N ALA A 52 9.58 -12.17 -3.49
CA ALA A 52 9.02 -11.79 -2.21
C ALA A 52 8.90 -10.28 -2.05
N HIS A 53 7.73 -9.85 -1.55
CA HIS A 53 7.52 -8.46 -1.19
C HIS A 53 8.49 -8.06 -0.05
N PRO A 54 9.25 -6.96 -0.14
CA PRO A 54 10.34 -6.68 0.80
C PRO A 54 9.93 -6.50 2.26
N PHE A 55 8.73 -5.96 2.51
CA PHE A 55 8.22 -5.76 3.87
C PHE A 55 7.34 -6.92 4.37
N TRP A 56 6.32 -7.30 3.60
CA TRP A 56 5.35 -8.35 3.98
C TRP A 56 5.83 -9.79 3.81
N VAL A 57 6.97 -10.01 3.16
CA VAL A 57 7.53 -11.34 2.84
C VAL A 57 6.54 -12.22 2.04
N GLN A 58 5.56 -11.60 1.38
CA GLN A 58 4.58 -12.29 0.54
C GLN A 58 5.31 -12.91 -0.65
N LYS A 59 5.39 -14.24 -0.70
CA LYS A 59 6.02 -14.99 -1.80
C LYS A 59 5.04 -15.18 -2.95
N TYR A 60 5.48 -14.95 -4.18
CA TYR A 60 4.68 -15.11 -5.39
C TYR A 60 5.53 -15.56 -6.58
N CYS A 61 4.89 -16.19 -7.57
CA CYS A 61 5.54 -16.60 -8.81
C CYS A 61 5.97 -15.38 -9.65
N PRO A 62 7.18 -15.37 -10.26
CA PRO A 62 7.66 -14.28 -11.13
C PRO A 62 6.68 -13.83 -12.24
N VAL A 63 5.85 -14.75 -12.74
CA VAL A 63 4.86 -14.46 -13.80
C VAL A 63 3.87 -13.37 -13.37
N HIS A 64 3.54 -13.28 -12.08
CA HIS A 64 2.58 -12.29 -11.58
C HIS A 64 3.10 -10.84 -11.64
N GLU A 65 4.37 -10.61 -12.01
CA GLU A 65 4.82 -9.26 -12.34
C GLU A 65 4.28 -8.75 -13.67
N ASN A 66 3.93 -9.64 -14.60
CA ASN A 66 3.59 -9.29 -15.97
C ASN A 66 2.19 -9.75 -16.39
N ASP A 67 1.49 -10.55 -15.59
CA ASP A 67 0.18 -11.10 -15.94
C ASP A 67 -1.02 -10.18 -15.63
N GLY A 68 -0.75 -9.01 -15.04
CA GLY A 68 -1.78 -8.05 -14.66
C GLY A 68 -2.47 -8.34 -13.33
N THR A 69 -1.93 -9.25 -12.51
CA THR A 69 -2.42 -9.50 -11.16
C THR A 69 -2.47 -8.19 -10.35
N PRO A 70 -3.64 -7.79 -9.84
CA PRO A 70 -3.78 -6.52 -9.14
C PRO A 70 -2.97 -6.48 -7.85
N ARG A 71 -2.51 -5.28 -7.50
CA ARG A 71 -1.85 -4.99 -6.23
C ARG A 71 -2.66 -3.96 -5.46
N CYS A 72 -2.61 -4.06 -4.13
CA CYS A 72 -3.19 -3.04 -3.27
C CYS A 72 -2.43 -1.71 -3.48
N CYS A 73 -3.12 -0.61 -3.73
CA CYS A 73 -2.47 0.68 -3.97
C CYS A 73 -1.85 1.33 -2.72
N SER A 74 -2.13 0.81 -1.52
CA SER A 74 -1.56 1.29 -0.25
C SER A 74 -0.37 0.43 0.21
N CYS A 75 -0.53 -0.89 0.28
CA CYS A 75 0.48 -1.80 0.82
C CYS A 75 1.23 -2.64 -0.22
N GLU A 76 0.90 -2.51 -1.51
CA GLU A 76 1.54 -3.18 -2.66
C GLU A 76 1.47 -4.72 -2.69
N ARG A 77 0.79 -5.34 -1.72
CA ARG A 77 0.52 -6.79 -1.72
C ARG A 77 -0.31 -7.19 -2.94
N MET A 78 0.08 -8.29 -3.58
CA MET A 78 -0.71 -8.89 -4.67
C MET A 78 -2.02 -9.45 -4.16
N GLU A 79 -3.07 -9.33 -4.97
CA GLU A 79 -4.41 -9.90 -4.73
C GLU A 79 -4.32 -11.45 -4.72
N PRO A 80 -4.58 -12.11 -3.57
CA PRO A 80 -4.62 -13.57 -3.50
C PRO A 80 -5.80 -14.15 -4.29
N ARG A 81 -5.74 -15.42 -4.69
CA ARG A 81 -6.84 -16.07 -5.43
C ARG A 81 -8.14 -16.19 -4.62
N GLU A 82 -8.02 -16.31 -3.30
CA GLU A 82 -9.15 -16.57 -2.39
C GLU A 82 -9.79 -15.28 -1.85
N THR A 83 -9.14 -14.14 -2.03
CA THR A 83 -9.57 -12.86 -1.47
C THR A 83 -9.73 -11.85 -2.58
N ARG A 84 -10.87 -11.17 -2.63
CA ARG A 84 -11.09 -10.07 -3.58
C ARG A 84 -10.76 -8.74 -2.94
N TYR A 85 -9.99 -7.93 -3.63
CA TYR A 85 -9.75 -6.54 -3.27
C TYR A 85 -10.92 -5.67 -3.73
N VAL A 86 -11.15 -4.57 -3.01
CA VAL A 86 -12.17 -3.59 -3.36
C VAL A 86 -11.64 -2.67 -4.45
N ALA A 87 -12.39 -2.55 -5.55
CA ALA A 87 -12.06 -1.62 -6.62
C ALA A 87 -12.53 -0.21 -6.25
N LEU A 88 -11.68 0.77 -6.53
CA LEU A 88 -11.98 2.20 -6.42
C LEU A 88 -12.48 2.74 -7.77
N ASP A 89 -13.08 3.92 -7.75
CA ASP A 89 -13.68 4.56 -8.94
C ASP A 89 -12.66 4.87 -10.05
N ASP A 90 -11.38 5.03 -9.68
CA ASP A 90 -10.27 5.25 -10.61
C ASP A 90 -9.60 3.96 -11.12
N GLY A 91 -10.19 2.80 -10.84
CA GLY A 91 -9.71 1.49 -11.27
C GLY A 91 -8.58 0.91 -10.40
N ARG A 92 -8.11 1.62 -9.37
CA ARG A 92 -7.19 1.04 -8.37
C ARG A 92 -7.92 0.03 -7.49
N LYS A 93 -7.14 -0.77 -6.75
CA LYS A 93 -7.68 -1.74 -5.80
C LYS A 93 -7.06 -1.57 -4.41
N LEU A 94 -7.86 -1.79 -3.36
CA LEU A 94 -7.44 -1.86 -1.96
C LEU A 94 -7.72 -3.25 -1.38
N CYS A 95 -6.75 -3.79 -0.64
CA CYS A 95 -7.00 -4.95 0.20
C CYS A 95 -7.85 -4.56 1.42
N LEU A 96 -8.56 -5.53 2.00
CA LEU A 96 -9.48 -5.30 3.13
C LEU A 96 -8.78 -4.63 4.33
N GLU A 97 -7.57 -5.07 4.69
CA GLU A 97 -6.82 -4.45 5.80
C GLU A 97 -6.50 -2.96 5.56
N CYS A 98 -6.22 -2.56 4.32
CA CYS A 98 -5.97 -1.15 4.01
C CYS A 98 -7.27 -0.36 3.90
N LEU A 99 -8.35 -1.00 3.46
CA LEU A 99 -9.68 -0.40 3.39
C LEU A 99 -10.19 -0.04 4.79
N ASP A 100 -9.96 -0.89 5.79
CA ASP A 100 -10.37 -0.64 7.17
C ASP A 100 -9.76 0.64 7.76
N SER A 101 -8.60 1.06 7.25
CA SER A 101 -7.90 2.29 7.65
C SER A 101 -8.02 3.44 6.64
N ALA A 102 -8.71 3.23 5.51
CA ALA A 102 -8.79 4.23 4.45
C ALA A 102 -9.79 5.33 4.84
N ILE A 103 -9.43 6.58 4.59
CA ILE A 103 -10.34 7.71 4.69
C ILE A 103 -11.00 7.87 3.32
N MET A 104 -12.28 7.58 3.23
CA MET A 104 -13.02 7.58 1.97
C MET A 104 -13.96 8.77 1.85
N ASP A 105 -14.19 9.51 2.94
CA ASP A 105 -15.02 10.71 2.98
C ASP A 105 -14.37 11.83 3.82
N THR A 106 -14.66 13.08 3.49
CA THR A 106 -14.11 14.25 4.21
C THR A 106 -14.57 14.31 5.67
N ASN A 107 -15.75 13.77 5.98
CA ASN A 107 -16.32 13.73 7.32
C ASN A 107 -15.57 12.75 8.24
N GLU A 108 -15.01 11.66 7.69
CA GLU A 108 -14.23 10.68 8.45
C GLU A 108 -12.91 11.26 8.97
N CYS A 109 -12.39 12.31 8.32
CA CYS A 109 -11.18 13.01 8.73
C CYS A 109 -11.43 14.11 9.79
N GLN A 110 -12.69 14.51 10.01
CA GLN A 110 -13.01 15.59 10.96
C GLN A 110 -12.62 15.28 12.41
N PRO A 111 -12.86 14.07 12.96
CA PRO A 111 -12.41 13.73 14.30
C PRO A 111 -10.89 13.90 14.45
N LEU A 112 -10.12 13.44 13.47
CA LEU A 112 -8.66 13.58 13.46
C LEU A 112 -8.22 15.05 13.47
N ASN A 113 -8.92 15.93 12.75
CA ASN A 113 -8.64 17.36 12.77
C ASN A 113 -8.80 17.96 14.16
N ILE A 114 -9.89 17.59 14.85
CA ILE A 114 -10.21 18.07 16.19
C ILE A 114 -9.12 17.59 17.16
N ASP A 115 -8.79 16.29 17.13
CA ASP A 115 -7.75 15.69 17.99
C ASP A 115 -6.39 16.38 17.81
N ILE A 116 -6.00 16.67 16.56
CA ILE A 116 -4.75 17.38 16.25
C ILE A 116 -4.79 18.78 16.86
N ARG A 117 -5.91 19.52 16.72
CA ARG A 117 -6.03 20.88 17.25
C ARG A 117 -5.99 20.90 18.77
N GLU A 118 -6.68 19.98 19.42
CA GLU A 118 -6.68 19.83 20.88
C GLU A 118 -5.28 19.49 21.40
N PHE A 119 -4.55 18.60 20.70
CA PHE A 119 -3.15 18.29 21.02
C PHE A 119 -2.25 19.54 20.98
N TYR A 120 -2.36 20.35 19.93
CA TYR A 120 -1.59 21.60 19.82
C TYR A 120 -2.02 22.67 20.84
N GLU A 121 -3.30 22.74 21.18
CA GLU A 121 -3.79 23.61 22.26
C GLU A 121 -3.20 23.18 23.62
N GLY A 122 -3.11 21.87 23.89
CA GLY A 122 -2.42 21.33 25.07
C GLY A 122 -0.92 21.68 25.14
N LEU A 123 -0.28 21.96 24.01
CA LEU A 123 1.10 22.46 23.91
C LEU A 123 1.21 23.99 23.99
N ASN A 124 0.12 24.70 24.31
CA ASN A 124 0.03 26.17 24.30
C ASN A 124 0.26 26.78 22.90
N MET A 125 0.00 26.00 21.84
CA MET A 125 0.15 26.40 20.44
C MET A 125 -1.20 26.38 19.72
N LYS A 126 -2.13 27.20 20.19
CA LYS A 126 -3.51 27.21 19.66
C LYS A 126 -3.55 27.54 18.16
N VAL A 127 -4.14 26.63 17.37
CA VAL A 127 -4.40 26.84 15.95
C VAL A 127 -5.81 27.45 15.79
N GLU A 128 -5.85 28.77 15.66
CA GLU A 128 -7.12 29.53 15.51
C GLU A 128 -7.66 29.51 14.08
N GLN A 129 -6.79 29.28 13.09
CA GLN A 129 -7.19 29.22 11.69
C GLN A 129 -7.95 27.92 11.41
N GLN A 130 -9.10 28.03 10.73
CA GLN A 130 -9.77 26.88 10.14
C GLN A 130 -8.95 26.43 8.93
N VAL A 131 -8.33 25.25 9.04
CA VAL A 131 -7.65 24.60 7.91
C VAL A 131 -8.66 23.69 7.23
N PRO A 132 -9.13 24.03 6.01
CA PRO A 132 -10.07 23.17 5.29
C PRO A 132 -9.36 21.87 4.89
N LEU A 133 -9.94 20.75 5.31
CA LEU A 133 -9.53 19.42 4.86
C LEU A 133 -10.36 19.05 3.64
N LEU A 134 -9.69 18.72 2.54
CA LEU A 134 -10.31 18.32 1.29
C LEU A 134 -9.72 16.99 0.88
N LEU A 135 -10.56 15.96 0.76
CA LEU A 135 -10.20 14.71 0.12
C LEU A 135 -10.24 14.94 -1.40
N VAL A 136 -9.12 14.74 -2.08
CA VAL A 136 -9.02 14.93 -3.53
C VAL A 136 -8.36 13.73 -4.19
N GLU A 137 -8.76 13.46 -5.43
CA GLU A 137 -8.11 12.43 -6.23
C GLU A 137 -6.66 12.82 -6.57
N ARG A 138 -5.84 11.79 -6.82
CA ARG A 138 -4.44 11.97 -7.24
C ARG A 138 -4.29 12.90 -8.46
N GLN A 139 -5.26 12.86 -9.39
CA GLN A 139 -5.24 13.72 -10.58
C GLN A 139 -5.38 15.20 -10.19
N ALA A 140 -6.42 15.53 -9.41
CA ALA A 140 -6.66 16.87 -8.91
C ALA A 140 -5.49 17.41 -8.08
N LEU A 141 -4.86 16.56 -7.25
CA LEU A 141 -3.65 16.92 -6.51
C LEU A 141 -2.46 17.23 -7.44
N ASN A 142 -2.17 16.36 -8.42
CA ASN A 142 -1.06 16.57 -9.33
C ASN A 142 -1.26 17.84 -10.19
N GLU A 143 -2.49 18.10 -10.63
CA GLU A 143 -2.84 19.33 -11.36
C GLU A 143 -2.67 20.58 -10.49
N ALA A 144 -3.10 20.54 -9.22
CA ALA A 144 -2.90 21.62 -8.28
C ALA A 144 -1.40 21.87 -8.00
N MET A 145 -0.61 20.81 -7.85
CA MET A 145 0.83 20.91 -7.62
C MET A 145 1.59 21.52 -8.80
N ASP A 146 1.19 21.24 -10.03
CA ASP A 146 1.76 21.88 -11.23
C ASP A 146 1.32 23.36 -11.34
N GLY A 147 0.19 23.74 -10.73
CA GLY A 147 -0.30 25.12 -10.61
C GLY A 147 0.25 25.91 -9.40
N GLU A 148 0.73 25.24 -8.35
CA GLU A 148 1.13 25.86 -7.08
C GLU A 148 2.58 26.38 -7.07
N ARG A 149 2.77 27.56 -7.68
CA ARG A 149 3.75 28.55 -7.19
C ARG A 149 3.15 29.53 -6.18
N SER A 150 1.87 29.41 -5.79
CA SER A 150 1.15 30.54 -5.16
C SER A 150 0.22 30.26 -3.97
N VAL A 151 -0.19 29.04 -3.61
CA VAL A 151 -1.08 28.84 -2.45
C VAL A 151 -0.73 27.54 -1.74
N ARG A 152 -0.70 27.51 -0.41
CA ARG A 152 -0.36 26.34 0.40
C ARG A 152 -1.64 25.64 0.83
N GLN A 153 -2.13 24.67 0.06
CA GLN A 153 -3.17 23.76 0.52
C GLN A 153 -2.51 22.48 1.04
N ILE A 154 -2.85 22.03 2.25
CA ILE A 154 -2.43 20.72 2.75
C ILE A 154 -3.47 19.71 2.27
N ILE A 155 -3.05 18.82 1.37
CA ILE A 155 -3.88 17.76 0.81
C ILE A 155 -3.49 16.43 1.48
N ILE A 156 -4.47 15.76 2.08
CA ILE A 156 -4.33 14.41 2.65
C ILE A 156 -5.03 13.43 1.69
N VAL A 157 -4.32 12.36 1.35
CA VAL A 157 -4.81 11.22 0.54
C VAL A 157 -5.23 10.09 1.47
#